data_AF-A0AAV9C636-F1
#
_entry.id   AF-A0AAV9C636-F1
#
_cell.length_a   1.000
_cell.length_b   1.000
_cell.length_c   1.000
_cell.angle_alpha   90.00
_cell.angle_beta   90.00
_cell.angle_gamma   90.00
#
_symmetry.space_group_name_H-M   'P 1'
#
loop_
_entity.id
_entity.type
_entity.pdbx_description
1 polymer ?
#
loop_
_entity_poly.entity_id
_entity_poly.type
_entity_poly.pdbx_seq_one_letter_code
_entity_poly.pdbx_strand_id
1 'polypeptide(L)'
;MAEEKRRYKAHASSVTTYRFFDYSSGFIHHYLLKNLEHDTEYFYQIGIGESSRQFSFKTPPAVGPDVPYTFGIIGCGQAVLFVGDLSYADDHPNHDNRRLDTFRRIIERSIAYQPWITTAGNHEIDFAPEIVVFVLRNVLGKNEKG
;
A
#
# COMPACT_ATOMS: atom_id res chain seq x y z
N MET A 1 16.78 -6.42 -35.12
CA MET A 1 17.68 -6.49 -33.95
C MET A 1 16.79 -6.73 -32.75
N ALA A 2 16.85 -7.89 -32.10
CA ALA A 2 16.01 -8.19 -30.95
C ALA A 2 16.60 -7.50 -29.71
N GLU A 3 15.81 -6.67 -29.04
CA GLU A 3 16.20 -5.97 -27.81
C GLU A 3 16.40 -6.99 -26.68
N GLU A 4 17.58 -7.01 -26.08
CA GLU A 4 17.94 -7.96 -25.03
C GLU A 4 17.13 -7.64 -23.76
N LYS A 5 16.16 -8.48 -23.42
CA LYS A 5 15.33 -8.33 -22.22
C LYS A 5 16.18 -8.57 -20.95
N ARG A 6 16.72 -7.51 -20.37
CA ARG A 6 17.34 -7.53 -19.03
C ARG A 6 16.31 -7.99 -17.99
N ARG A 7 16.61 -9.10 -17.31
CA ARG A 7 15.79 -9.64 -16.21
C ARG A 7 16.50 -9.39 -14.88
N TYR A 8 15.81 -8.74 -13.96
CA TYR A 8 16.30 -8.52 -12.60
C TYR A 8 15.46 -9.33 -11.61
N LYS A 9 16.11 -9.99 -10.67
CA LYS A 9 15.46 -10.55 -9.47
C LYS A 9 15.70 -9.59 -8.32
N ALA A 10 14.63 -9.02 -7.78
CA ALA A 10 14.69 -8.24 -6.56
C ALA A 10 14.36 -9.14 -5.37
N HIS A 11 15.10 -9.00 -4.28
CA HIS A 11 14.75 -9.57 -2.98
C HIS A 11 14.02 -8.51 -2.16
N ALA A 12 13.06 -8.96 -1.33
CA ALA A 12 12.28 -8.04 -0.50
C ALA A 12 13.25 -7.26 0.39
N SER A 13 13.16 -5.93 0.34
CA SER A 13 13.90 -5.05 1.23
C SER A 13 13.41 -5.21 2.66
N SER A 14 12.11 -5.45 2.86
CA SER A 14 11.55 -5.88 4.14
C SER A 14 10.27 -6.70 3.96
N VAL A 15 9.97 -7.53 4.96
CA VAL A 15 8.69 -8.25 5.10
C VAL A 15 8.17 -7.93 6.49
N THR A 16 6.93 -7.46 6.58
CA THR A 16 6.30 -7.02 7.83
C THR A 16 4.91 -7.61 8.01
N THR A 17 4.46 -7.68 9.24
CA THR A 17 3.09 -8.00 9.64
C THR A 17 2.71 -7.10 10.81
N TYR A 18 1.42 -6.88 11.03
CA TYR A 18 0.92 -6.16 12.19
C TYR A 18 -0.38 -6.81 12.70
N ARG A 19 -0.76 -6.42 13.91
CA ARG A 19 -2.05 -6.77 14.51
C ARG A 19 -2.73 -5.49 14.97
N PHE A 20 -4.05 -5.45 14.79
CA PHE A 20 -4.89 -4.39 15.29
C PHE A 20 -6.15 -5.02 15.87
N PHE A 21 -6.34 -4.95 17.19
CA PHE A 21 -7.44 -5.63 17.89
C PHE A 21 -7.54 -7.13 17.53
N ASP A 22 -8.68 -7.57 16.95
CA ASP A 22 -8.94 -8.94 16.52
C ASP A 22 -8.38 -9.25 15.11
N TYR A 23 -7.85 -8.25 14.41
CA TYR A 23 -7.26 -8.37 13.09
C TYR A 23 -5.76 -8.70 13.16
N SER A 24 -5.33 -9.61 12.29
CA SER A 24 -3.92 -9.88 12.00
C SER A 24 -3.70 -9.76 10.49
N SER A 25 -2.72 -8.95 10.10
CA SER A 25 -2.44 -8.73 8.68
C SER A 25 -1.87 -9.97 8.01
N GLY A 26 -2.01 -10.04 6.69
CA GLY A 26 -1.14 -10.88 5.86
C GLY A 26 0.31 -10.38 5.86
N PHE A 27 1.16 -11.03 5.08
CA PHE A 27 2.54 -10.60 4.86
C PHE A 27 2.60 -9.40 3.91
N ILE A 28 3.25 -8.33 4.37
CA ILE A 28 3.45 -7.09 3.60
C ILE A 28 4.90 -7.07 3.13
N HIS A 29 5.12 -7.14 1.82
CA HIS A 29 6.44 -7.19 1.22
C HIS A 29 6.79 -5.83 0.60
N HIS A 30 7.92 -5.24 1.00
CA HIS A 30 8.43 -4.01 0.41
C HIS A 30 9.70 -4.29 -0.40
N TYR A 31 9.79 -3.72 -1.59
CA TYR A 31 10.93 -3.84 -2.49
C TYR A 31 11.38 -2.45 -2.93
N LEU A 32 12.67 -2.15 -2.79
CA LEU A 32 13.28 -0.92 -3.28
C LEU A 32 14.07 -1.21 -4.55
N LEU A 33 13.53 -0.79 -5.70
CA LEU A 33 14.23 -0.84 -6.98
C LEU A 33 15.11 0.42 -7.12
N LYS A 34 16.37 0.24 -7.51
CA LYS A 34 17.35 1.33 -7.68
C LYS A 34 17.99 1.24 -9.06
N ASN A 35 18.59 2.35 -9.48
CA ASN A 35 19.37 2.45 -10.73
C ASN A 35 18.54 2.08 -11.97
N LEU A 36 17.27 2.51 -11.98
CA LEU A 36 16.40 2.41 -13.15
C LEU A 36 16.71 3.56 -14.12
N GLU A 37 16.54 3.29 -15.40
CA GLU A 37 16.65 4.30 -16.46
C GLU A 37 15.42 5.20 -16.44
N HIS A 38 15.61 6.47 -16.82
CA HIS A 38 14.53 7.46 -16.92
C HIS A 38 13.69 7.26 -18.17
N ASP A 39 12.42 7.66 -18.10
CA ASP A 39 11.45 7.57 -19.20
C ASP A 39 11.28 6.16 -19.79
N THR A 40 11.53 5.12 -18.98
CA THR A 40 11.56 3.72 -19.41
C THR A 40 10.42 2.93 -18.79
N GLU A 41 9.72 2.13 -19.62
CA GLU A 41 8.71 1.19 -19.14
C GLU A 41 9.36 -0.10 -18.63
N TYR A 42 9.03 -0.48 -17.41
CA TYR A 42 9.49 -1.71 -16.76
C TYR A 42 8.32 -2.65 -16.53
N PHE A 43 8.49 -3.90 -16.93
CA PHE A 43 7.57 -4.99 -16.59
C PHE A 43 8.08 -5.72 -15.35
N TYR A 44 7.18 -6.05 -14.44
CA TYR A 44 7.52 -6.80 -13.23
C TYR A 44 6.45 -7.86 -12.92
N GLN A 45 6.86 -8.92 -12.24
CA GLN A 45 6.01 -10.05 -11.89
C GLN A 45 6.08 -10.29 -10.39
N ILE A 46 4.93 -10.46 -9.76
CA ILE A 46 4.79 -10.81 -8.34
C ILE A 46 4.13 -12.18 -8.24
N GLY A 47 4.49 -12.96 -7.22
CA GLY A 47 3.88 -14.27 -6.92
C GLY A 47 4.74 -15.44 -7.40
N ILE A 48 4.29 -16.66 -7.08
CA ILE A 48 5.04 -17.90 -7.32
C ILE A 48 4.12 -18.90 -8.04
N GLY A 49 4.65 -19.56 -9.08
CA GLY A 49 3.91 -20.56 -9.84
C GLY A 49 2.67 -19.98 -10.53
N GLU A 50 1.56 -20.70 -10.44
CA GLU A 50 0.29 -20.34 -11.09
C GLU A 50 -0.37 -19.08 -10.52
N SER A 51 0.03 -18.65 -9.32
CA SER A 51 -0.47 -17.42 -8.69
C SER A 51 0.22 -16.15 -9.17
N SER A 52 1.17 -16.27 -10.10
CA SER A 52 1.98 -15.13 -10.52
C SER A 52 1.20 -14.14 -11.39
N ARG A 53 1.43 -12.85 -11.16
CA ARG A 53 0.74 -11.74 -11.83
C ARG A 53 1.78 -10.76 -12.36
N GLN A 54 1.55 -10.26 -13.57
CA GLN A 54 2.45 -9.34 -14.24
C GLN A 54 1.83 -7.94 -14.34
N PHE A 55 2.67 -6.94 -14.18
CA PHE A 55 2.33 -5.52 -14.19
C PHE A 55 3.41 -4.74 -14.94
N SER A 56 3.18 -3.46 -15.18
CA SER A 56 4.21 -2.54 -15.68
C SER A 56 4.09 -1.18 -15.04
N PHE A 57 5.19 -0.43 -14.99
CA PHE A 57 5.18 0.98 -14.63
C PHE A 57 6.19 1.71 -15.50
N LYS A 58 6.02 3.03 -15.66
CA LYS A 58 6.97 3.87 -16.38
C LYS A 58 7.71 4.80 -15.42
N THR A 59 9.04 4.80 -15.48
CA THR A 59 9.84 5.75 -14.70
C THR A 59 9.65 7.18 -15.20
N PRO A 60 9.74 8.19 -14.33
CA PRO A 60 9.66 9.57 -14.78
C PRO A 60 10.84 9.94 -15.69
N PRO A 61 10.66 10.93 -16.58
CA PRO A 61 11.77 11.51 -17.32
C PRO A 61 12.82 12.09 -16.37
N ALA A 62 14.04 12.29 -16.88
CA ALA A 62 15.10 12.93 -16.12
C ALA A 62 14.68 14.35 -15.70
N VAL A 63 15.06 14.77 -14.50
CA VAL A 63 14.69 16.10 -13.98
C VAL A 63 15.32 17.19 -14.86
N GLY A 64 14.50 18.15 -15.29
CA GLY A 64 14.92 19.31 -16.05
C GLY A 64 13.89 20.43 -15.98
N PRO A 65 14.28 21.69 -16.24
CA PRO A 65 13.42 22.86 -16.05
C PRO A 65 12.16 22.85 -16.93
N ASP A 66 12.24 22.24 -18.12
CA ASP A 66 11.17 22.26 -19.13
C ASP A 66 10.58 20.87 -19.40
N VAL A 67 10.73 19.94 -18.45
CA VAL A 67 10.26 18.56 -18.62
C VAL A 67 8.80 18.45 -18.18
N PRO A 68 7.85 18.16 -19.10
CA PRO A 68 6.45 18.06 -18.73
C PRO A 68 6.19 16.79 -17.91
N TYR A 69 5.37 16.92 -16.88
CA TYR A 69 4.92 15.78 -16.08
C TYR A 69 3.50 16.04 -15.55
N THR A 70 2.62 15.03 -15.67
CA THR A 70 1.22 15.17 -15.25
C THR A 70 0.96 14.44 -13.94
N PHE A 71 0.53 15.18 -12.92
CA PHE A 71 0.04 14.63 -11.66
C PHE A 71 -1.49 14.61 -11.64
N GLY A 72 -2.08 13.47 -11.31
CA GLY A 72 -3.49 13.41 -10.92
C GLY A 72 -3.63 13.76 -9.43
N ILE A 73 -4.57 14.64 -9.06
CA ILE A 73 -4.78 15.08 -7.66
C ILE A 73 -5.69 14.13 -6.86
N ILE A 74 -6.40 13.23 -7.53
CA ILE A 74 -7.02 11.96 -7.07
C ILE A 74 -7.57 11.40 -8.40
N GLY A 75 -6.81 10.58 -9.12
CA GLY A 75 -7.24 10.12 -10.45
C GLY A 75 -6.12 9.74 -11.42
N CYS A 76 -6.32 10.04 -12.71
CA CYS A 76 -5.40 9.65 -13.78
C CYS A 76 -4.24 10.64 -13.92
N GLY A 77 -3.04 10.11 -14.21
CA GLY A 77 -1.83 10.89 -14.42
C GLY A 77 -0.65 9.97 -14.71
N GLN A 78 0.56 10.54 -14.79
CA GLN A 78 1.78 9.72 -14.76
C GLN A 78 2.12 9.30 -13.33
N ALA A 79 1.71 10.11 -12.35
CA ALA A 79 1.69 9.80 -10.93
C ALA A 79 0.43 10.38 -10.29
N VAL A 80 0.03 9.84 -9.15
CA VAL A 80 -1.10 10.35 -8.35
C VAL A 80 -0.55 10.99 -7.09
N LEU A 81 -0.97 12.22 -6.80
CA LEU A 81 -0.86 12.81 -5.47
C LEU A 81 -2.15 12.50 -4.72
N PHE A 82 -2.07 11.76 -3.62
CA PHE A 82 -3.24 11.38 -2.83
C PHE A 82 -3.11 11.99 -1.43
N VAL A 83 -4.05 12.88 -1.08
CA VAL A 83 -3.89 13.84 0.02
C VAL A 83 -4.53 13.35 1.33
N GLY A 84 -4.24 12.10 1.73
CA GLY A 84 -4.72 11.50 2.97
C GLY A 84 -6.11 10.89 2.91
N ASP A 85 -6.49 10.22 4.00
CA ASP A 85 -7.73 9.50 4.23
C ASP A 85 -8.00 8.41 3.16
N LEU A 86 -7.25 7.32 3.24
CA LEU A 86 -7.23 6.23 2.28
C LEU A 86 -8.51 5.39 2.36
N SER A 87 -8.71 4.70 3.49
CA SER A 87 -9.73 3.65 3.58
C SER A 87 -10.89 3.94 4.52
N TYR A 88 -10.78 4.96 5.38
CA TYR A 88 -11.77 5.25 6.43
C TYR A 88 -12.11 3.98 7.24
N ALA A 89 -11.08 3.20 7.59
CA ALA A 89 -11.27 1.93 8.29
C ALA A 89 -11.67 2.15 9.76
N ASP A 90 -11.20 3.26 10.33
CA ASP A 90 -11.50 3.76 11.66
C ASP A 90 -12.98 4.13 11.88
N ASP A 91 -13.69 4.56 10.84
CA ASP A 91 -15.14 4.83 10.89
C ASP A 91 -16.02 3.57 11.06
N HIS A 92 -15.41 2.39 11.10
CA HIS A 92 -16.10 1.11 11.28
C HIS A 92 -15.87 0.52 12.68
N PRO A 93 -16.79 -0.32 13.19
CA PRO A 93 -16.62 -0.95 14.50
C PRO A 93 -15.25 -1.62 14.65
N ASN A 94 -14.53 -1.23 15.70
CA ASN A 94 -13.17 -1.69 16.03
C ASN A 94 -12.08 -1.33 15.01
N HIS A 95 -12.30 -0.28 14.20
CA HIS A 95 -11.40 0.13 13.12
C HIS A 95 -11.06 -1.07 12.21
N ASP A 96 -12.08 -1.64 11.57
CA ASP A 96 -11.96 -2.93 10.86
C ASP A 96 -10.95 -2.87 9.70
N ASN A 97 -9.71 -3.28 9.98
CA ASN A 97 -8.58 -3.22 9.05
C ASN A 97 -8.76 -4.11 7.81
N ARG A 98 -9.78 -4.99 7.77
CA ARG A 98 -10.21 -5.71 6.56
C ARG A 98 -10.71 -4.74 5.47
N ARG A 99 -11.14 -3.53 5.86
CA ARG A 99 -11.49 -2.44 4.94
C ARG A 99 -10.27 -1.89 4.21
N LEU A 100 -9.13 -1.77 4.89
CA LEU A 100 -7.86 -1.38 4.27
C LEU A 100 -7.42 -2.40 3.22
N ASP A 101 -7.57 -3.70 3.50
CA ASP A 101 -7.30 -4.76 2.51
C ASP A 101 -8.21 -4.65 1.28
N THR A 102 -9.49 -4.34 1.50
CA THR A 102 -10.48 -4.16 0.43
C THR A 102 -10.16 -2.94 -0.43
N PHE A 103 -9.86 -1.81 0.21
CA PHE A 103 -9.49 -0.57 -0.47
C PHE A 103 -8.25 -0.78 -1.35
N ARG A 104 -7.21 -1.42 -0.80
CA ARG A 104 -5.97 -1.75 -1.54
C ARG A 104 -6.24 -2.59 -2.79
N ARG A 105 -7.16 -3.56 -2.72
CA ARG A 105 -7.59 -4.36 -3.88
C ARG A 105 -8.34 -3.52 -4.92
N ILE A 106 -9.17 -2.58 -4.50
CA ILE A 106 -9.93 -1.70 -5.40
C ILE A 106 -8.99 -0.79 -6.20
N ILE A 107 -7.99 -0.20 -5.53
CA ILE A 107 -7.06 0.76 -6.15
C ILE A 107 -5.89 0.08 -6.87
N GLU A 108 -5.70 -1.23 -6.73
CA GLU A 108 -4.62 -2.01 -7.36
C GLU A 108 -4.54 -1.75 -8.86
N ARG A 109 -5.70 -1.65 -9.53
CA ARG A 109 -5.81 -1.36 -10.96
C ARG A 109 -5.16 -0.02 -11.38
N SER A 110 -4.90 0.86 -10.43
CA SER A 110 -4.21 2.13 -10.63
C SER A 110 -2.80 2.08 -10.05
N ILE A 111 -2.65 1.83 -8.75
CA ILE A 111 -1.36 1.94 -8.05
C ILE A 111 -0.31 0.92 -8.50
N ALA A 112 -0.71 -0.19 -9.12
CA ALA A 112 0.23 -1.15 -9.71
C ALA A 112 0.86 -0.66 -11.02
N TYR A 113 0.31 0.39 -11.64
CA TYR A 113 0.76 0.89 -12.94
C TYR A 113 1.32 2.30 -12.92
N GLN A 114 0.92 3.10 -11.93
CA GLN A 114 1.40 4.47 -11.72
C GLN A 114 1.67 4.70 -10.23
N PRO A 115 2.76 5.39 -9.86
CA PRO A 115 3.08 5.65 -8.46
C PRO A 115 2.03 6.57 -7.82
N TRP A 116 1.63 6.22 -6.61
CA TRP A 116 0.86 7.09 -5.73
C TRP A 116 1.78 7.66 -4.66
N ILE A 117 1.84 8.98 -4.58
CA ILE A 117 2.52 9.74 -3.54
C ILE A 117 1.44 10.09 -2.52
N THR A 118 1.47 9.43 -1.37
CA THR A 118 0.44 9.52 -0.34
C THR A 118 0.92 10.38 0.82
N THR A 119 0.01 11.17 1.38
CA THR A 119 0.17 11.82 2.70
C THR A 119 -0.73 11.13 3.72
N ALA A 120 -0.38 11.16 5.00
CA ALA A 120 -1.26 10.68 6.06
C ALA A 120 -2.34 11.72 6.35
N GLY A 121 -3.62 11.32 6.33
CA GLY A 121 -4.75 12.11 6.80
C GLY A 121 -5.07 11.80 8.27
N ASN A 122 -6.14 12.40 8.79
CA ASN A 122 -6.54 12.14 10.18
C ASN A 122 -7.11 10.72 10.36
N HIS A 123 -7.68 10.12 9.31
CA HIS A 123 -8.19 8.74 9.35
C HIS A 123 -7.08 7.68 9.31
N GLU A 124 -5.81 8.09 9.11
CA GLU A 124 -4.63 7.20 9.24
C GLU A 124 -3.96 7.26 10.62
N ILE A 125 -4.48 8.07 11.55
CA ILE A 125 -3.96 8.11 12.92
C ILE A 125 -4.30 6.82 13.67
N ASP A 126 -5.47 6.23 13.37
CA ASP A 126 -5.95 4.97 13.98
C ASP A 126 -5.89 4.96 15.53
N PHE A 127 -6.15 6.11 16.15
CA PHE A 127 -6.17 6.25 17.61
C PHE A 127 -7.52 5.82 18.19
N ALA A 128 -7.56 4.65 18.82
CA ALA A 128 -8.77 4.01 19.32
C ALA A 128 -8.69 3.66 20.84
N PRO A 129 -8.73 4.65 21.76
CA PRO A 129 -8.62 4.39 23.19
C PRO A 129 -9.77 3.55 23.74
N GLU A 130 -10.98 3.67 23.17
CA GLU A 130 -12.17 2.91 23.55
C GLU A 130 -12.01 1.40 23.33
N ILE A 131 -11.25 0.96 22.32
CA ILE A 131 -10.96 -0.46 22.09
C ILE A 131 -10.12 -1.02 23.26
N VAL A 132 -9.11 -0.26 23.70
CA VAL A 132 -8.27 -0.64 24.86
C VAL A 132 -9.10 -0.69 26.14
N VAL A 133 -9.95 0.31 26.36
CA VAL A 133 -10.84 0.36 27.54
C VAL A 133 -11.86 -0.78 27.53
N PHE A 134 -12.41 -1.15 26.38
CA PHE A 134 -13.36 -2.26 26.25
C PHE A 134 -12.68 -3.62 26.54
N VAL A 135 -11.45 -3.83 26.05
CA VAL A 135 -10.65 -5.01 26.40
C VAL A 135 -10.38 -5.04 27.91
N LEU A 136 -9.95 -3.93 28.51
CA LEU A 136 -9.70 -3.87 29.96
C LEU A 136 -10.96 -4.13 30.78
N ARG A 137 -12.12 -3.57 30.41
CA ARG A 137 -13.40 -3.86 31.08
C ARG A 137 -13.78 -5.33 30.98
N ASN A 138 -13.56 -5.97 29.84
CA ASN A 138 -13.82 -7.41 29.67
C ASN A 138 -12.80 -8.31 30.38
N VAL A 139 -11.53 -7.87 30.47
CA VAL A 139 -10.46 -8.59 31.19
C VAL A 139 -10.66 -8.48 32.71
N LEU A 140 -11.10 -7.33 33.22
CA LEU A 140 -11.39 -7.11 34.64
C LEU A 140 -12.78 -7.64 35.06
N GLY A 141 -13.67 -7.92 34.11
CA GLY A 141 -15.05 -8.39 34.36
C GLY A 141 -15.20 -9.88 34.71
N LYS A 142 -14.11 -10.63 34.87
CA LYS A 142 -14.14 -12.04 35.31
C LYS A 142 -13.35 -12.22 36.61
N ASN A 143 -13.84 -11.67 37.71
CA ASN A 143 -13.44 -12.06 39.07
C ASN A 143 -14.49 -11.60 40.10
N GLU A 144 -15.78 -11.72 39.81
CA GLU A 144 -16.82 -11.49 40.83
C GLU A 144 -17.99 -12.45 40.62
N LYS A 145 -17.83 -13.71 41.07
CA LYS A 145 -18.91 -14.51 41.66
C LYS A 145 -18.29 -15.44 42.72
N GLY A 146 -18.82 -15.34 43.93
CA GLY A 146 -18.41 -16.10 45.11
C GLY A 146 -18.88 -17.55 45.11
#